data_AF-A0A810QB91-F1
#
_entry.id   AF-A0A810QB91-F1
#
_cell.length_a   1.000
_cell.length_b   1.000
_cell.length_c   1.000
_cell.angle_alpha   90.00
_cell.angle_beta   90.00
_cell.angle_gamma   90.00
#
_symmetry.space_group_name_H-M   'P 1'
#
loop_
_entity.id
_entity.type
_entity.pdbx_description
1 polymer ?
#
loop_
_entity_poly.entity_id
_entity_poly.type
_entity_poly.pdbx_seq_one_letter_code
_entity_poly.pdbx_strand_id
1 'polypeptide(L)'
;MSKEELEKLEREKYVVERKLTAAMHKEKRLQSELKRLTRSERTHRLCTRAGMLETFLKEPTTLTDDDVMELLTFIFHSEAVQKKLDLLIANRKELGQPNGS
;
A
#
# COMPACT_ATOMS: atom_id res chain seq x y z
N MET A 1 47.10 -22.88 -23.15
CA MET A 1 46.87 -21.73 -22.26
C MET A 1 48.22 -21.25 -21.79
N SER A 2 48.67 -20.10 -22.29
CA SER A 2 49.87 -19.44 -21.80
C SER A 2 49.62 -18.85 -20.40
N LYS A 3 50.68 -18.64 -19.63
CA LYS A 3 50.59 -18.06 -18.28
C LYS A 3 49.94 -16.67 -18.30
N GLU A 4 50.16 -15.90 -19.36
CA GLU A 4 49.57 -14.58 -19.58
C GLU A 4 48.05 -14.64 -19.82
N GLU A 5 47.57 -15.65 -20.56
CA GLU A 5 46.14 -15.87 -20.78
C GLU A 5 45.42 -16.20 -19.47
N LEU A 6 46.05 -16.99 -18.59
CA LEU A 6 45.50 -17.35 -17.29
C LEU A 6 45.38 -16.12 -16.37
N GLU A 7 46.43 -15.30 -16.28
CA GLU A 7 46.44 -14.10 -15.45
C GLU A 7 45.41 -13.06 -15.93
N LYS A 8 45.22 -12.95 -17.25
CA LYS A 8 44.16 -12.10 -17.82
C LYS A 8 42.76 -12.57 -17.43
N LEU A 9 42.49 -13.88 -17.52
CA LEU A 9 41.22 -14.48 -17.12
C LEU A 9 40.92 -14.27 -15.63
N GLU A 10 41.93 -14.39 -14.76
CA GLU A 10 41.77 -14.16 -13.32
C GLU A 10 41.39 -12.70 -13.02
N ARG A 11 42.02 -11.74 -13.70
CA ARG A 11 41.68 -10.31 -13.58
C ARG A 11 40.26 -10.03 -14.06
N GLU A 12 39.86 -10.61 -15.19
CA GLU A 12 38.51 -10.48 -15.74
C GLU A 12 37.46 -11.06 -14.79
N LYS A 13 37.71 -12.26 -14.26
CA LYS A 13 36.85 -12.90 -13.24
C LYS A 13 36.67 -11.99 -12.02
N TYR A 14 37.75 -11.43 -11.48
CA TYR A 14 37.69 -10.52 -10.35
C TYR A 14 36.83 -9.28 -10.64
N VAL A 15 37.01 -8.66 -11.80
CA VAL A 15 36.21 -7.48 -12.20
C VAL A 15 34.72 -7.84 -12.31
N VAL A 16 34.41 -9.01 -12.87
CA VAL A 16 33.03 -9.50 -12.98
C VAL A 16 32.42 -9.79 -11.61
N GLU A 17 33.14 -10.46 -10.71
CA GLU A 17 32.68 -10.75 -9.34
C GLU A 17 32.40 -9.47 -8.55
N ARG A 18 33.24 -8.44 -8.71
CA ARG A 18 33.01 -7.13 -8.09
C ARG A 18 31.78 -6.43 -8.64
N LYS A 19 31.58 -6.47 -9.97
CA LYS A 19 30.37 -5.90 -10.61
C LYS A 19 29.11 -6.64 -10.16
N LEU A 20 29.17 -7.96 -10.07
CA LEU A 20 28.07 -8.80 -9.57
C LEU A 20 27.70 -8.43 -8.14
N THR A 21 28.69 -8.34 -7.26
CA THR A 21 28.47 -7.95 -5.85
C THR A 21 27.87 -6.55 -5.74
N ALA A 22 28.37 -5.58 -6.51
CA ALA A 22 27.81 -4.23 -6.54
C ALA A 22 26.36 -4.21 -7.05
N ALA A 23 26.04 -5.00 -8.08
CA ALA A 23 24.69 -5.14 -8.61
C ALA A 23 23.74 -5.75 -7.57
N MET A 24 24.16 -6.82 -6.88
CA MET A 24 23.37 -7.45 -5.80
C MET A 24 23.06 -6.47 -4.66
N HIS A 25 24.04 -5.66 -4.24
CA HIS A 25 23.81 -4.63 -3.23
C HIS A 25 22.84 -3.55 -3.71
N LYS A 26 22.93 -3.14 -4.98
CA LYS A 26 21.99 -2.18 -5.58
C LYS A 26 20.58 -2.75 -5.63
N GLU A 27 20.41 -4.00 -6.04
CA GLU A 27 19.12 -4.69 -6.06
C GLU A 27 18.49 -4.71 -4.67
N LYS A 28 19.24 -5.11 -3.63
CA LYS A 28 18.75 -5.14 -2.25
C LYS A 28 18.30 -3.76 -1.75
N ARG A 29 19.02 -2.70 -2.13
CA ARG A 29 18.63 -1.31 -1.81
C ARG A 29 17.32 -0.95 -2.50
N LEU A 30 17.18 -1.22 -3.79
CA LEU A 30 15.98 -0.93 -4.56
C LEU A 30 14.76 -1.69 -4.03
N GLN A 31 14.89 -2.97 -3.68
CA GLN A 31 13.83 -3.74 -3.06
C GLN A 31 13.36 -3.13 -1.73
N SER A 32 14.30 -2.63 -0.92
CA SER A 32 13.98 -1.98 0.36
C SER A 32 13.25 -0.65 0.16
N GLU A 33 13.67 0.13 -0.84
CA GLU A 33 13.04 1.39 -1.22
C GLU A 33 11.62 1.18 -1.75
N LEU A 34 11.42 0.17 -2.60
CA LEU A 34 10.09 -0.21 -3.10
C LEU A 34 9.14 -0.59 -1.95
N LYS A 35 9.61 -1.40 -0.97
CA LYS A 35 8.82 -1.74 0.22
C LYS A 35 8.46 -0.50 1.05
N ARG A 36 9.37 0.47 1.16
CA ARG A 36 9.12 1.72 1.86
C ARG A 36 8.07 2.57 1.15
N LEU A 37 8.20 2.75 -0.16
CA LEU A 37 7.26 3.53 -0.98
C LEU A 37 5.86 2.93 -0.95
N THR A 38 5.74 1.63 -1.22
CA THR A 38 4.45 0.91 -1.17
C THR A 38 3.79 0.95 0.21
N ARG A 39 4.57 0.86 1.30
CA ARG A 39 4.04 1.04 2.66
C ARG A 39 3.55 2.47 2.88
N SER A 40 4.30 3.47 2.43
CA SER A 40 3.94 4.89 2.59
C SER A 40 2.61 5.20 1.88
N GLU A 41 2.47 4.76 0.63
CA GLU A 41 1.23 4.92 -0.14
C GLU A 41 0.06 4.19 0.52
N ARG A 42 0.28 2.94 0.97
CA ARG A 42 -0.75 2.18 1.69
C ARG A 42 -1.19 2.90 2.96
N THR A 43 -0.25 3.42 3.76
CA THR A 43 -0.60 4.14 5.00
C THR A 43 -1.37 5.41 4.70
N HIS A 44 -0.91 6.22 3.73
CA HIS A 44 -1.63 7.43 3.34
C HIS A 44 -3.06 7.11 2.91
N ARG A 45 -3.22 6.15 2.00
CA ARG A 45 -4.51 5.69 1.51
C ARG A 45 -5.43 5.22 2.64
N LEU A 46 -4.94 4.36 3.53
CA LEU A 46 -5.73 3.84 4.65
C LEU A 46 -6.07 4.90 5.69
N CYS A 47 -5.23 5.92 5.88
CA CYS A 47 -5.51 7.04 6.76
C CYS A 47 -6.56 8.00 6.15
N THR A 48 -6.50 8.26 4.85
CA THR A 48 -7.48 9.12 4.15
C THR A 48 -8.83 8.42 4.02
N ARG A 49 -8.84 7.17 3.56
CA ARG A 49 -10.07 6.45 3.18
C ARG A 49 -10.62 5.54 4.28
N ALA A 50 -9.90 5.35 5.38
CA ALA A 50 -10.16 4.36 6.43
C ALA A 50 -10.10 2.90 5.93
N GLY A 51 -9.38 2.06 6.65
CA GLY A 51 -9.25 0.64 6.29
C GLY A 51 -10.57 -0.14 6.31
N MET A 52 -11.54 0.30 7.12
CA MET A 52 -12.88 -0.29 7.16
C MET A 52 -13.67 -0.01 5.87
N LEU A 53 -13.49 1.14 5.24
CA LEU A 53 -14.22 1.45 4.01
C LEU A 53 -13.69 0.61 2.84
N GLU A 54 -12.36 0.44 2.74
CA GLU A 54 -11.73 -0.32 1.66
C GLU A 54 -12.20 -1.78 1.60
N THR A 55 -12.70 -2.37 2.69
CA THR A 55 -13.22 -3.76 2.67
C THR A 55 -14.53 -3.90 1.89
N PHE A 56 -15.25 -2.80 1.67
CA PHE A 56 -16.50 -2.80 0.91
C PHE A 56 -16.28 -2.44 -0.57
N LEU A 57 -15.09 -1.98 -0.94
CA LEU A 57 -14.77 -1.54 -2.28
C LEU A 57 -14.09 -2.65 -3.07
N LYS A 58 -14.51 -2.87 -4.32
CA LYS A 58 -13.78 -3.72 -5.26
C LYS A 58 -12.61 -2.93 -5.84
N GLU A 59 -11.43 -3.53 -5.85
CA GLU A 59 -10.20 -2.92 -6.38
C GLU A 59 -9.90 -1.53 -5.77
N PRO A 60 -9.84 -1.39 -4.43
CA PRO A 60 -9.74 -0.07 -3.78
C PRO A 60 -8.49 0.70 -4.20
N THR A 61 -7.42 0.02 -4.62
CA THR A 61 -6.16 0.62 -5.06
C THR A 61 -6.25 1.36 -6.40
N THR A 62 -7.27 1.11 -7.21
CA THR A 62 -7.47 1.81 -8.49
C THR A 62 -8.27 3.10 -8.34
N LEU A 63 -8.99 3.24 -7.24
CA LEU A 63 -9.82 4.40 -6.93
C LEU A 63 -8.96 5.51 -6.32
N THR A 64 -9.18 6.73 -6.78
CA THR A 64 -8.65 7.95 -6.17
C THR A 64 -9.48 8.35 -4.95
N ASP A 65 -9.00 9.32 -4.17
CA ASP A 65 -9.75 9.85 -3.04
C ASP A 65 -11.04 10.55 -3.51
N ASP A 66 -11.01 11.20 -4.67
CA ASP A 66 -12.18 11.87 -5.26
C ASP A 66 -13.26 10.86 -5.69
N ASP A 67 -12.87 9.76 -6.36
CA ASP A 67 -13.81 8.70 -6.77
C ASP A 67 -14.56 8.12 -5.56
N VAL A 68 -13.83 7.95 -4.45
CA VAL A 68 -14.37 7.41 -3.20
C VAL A 68 -15.32 8.41 -2.58
N MET A 69 -14.96 9.70 -2.56
CA MET A 69 -15.83 10.76 -2.05
C MET A 69 -17.11 10.91 -2.87
N GLU A 70 -17.04 10.81 -4.19
CA GLU A 70 -18.21 10.85 -5.07
C GLU A 70 -19.15 9.67 -4.79
N LEU A 71 -18.60 8.45 -4.71
CA LEU A 71 -19.37 7.25 -4.41
C LEU A 71 -20.04 7.32 -3.03
N LEU A 72 -19.29 7.75 -2.00
CA LEU A 72 -19.84 7.92 -0.65
C LEU A 72 -20.96 8.95 -0.65
N THR A 73 -20.75 10.09 -1.29
CA THR A 73 -21.75 11.14 -1.43
C THR A 73 -23.01 10.55 -2.05
N PHE A 74 -22.90 9.85 -3.17
CA PHE A 74 -24.04 9.21 -3.83
C PHE A 74 -24.78 8.22 -2.91
N ILE A 75 -24.07 7.33 -2.21
CA ILE A 75 -24.66 6.32 -1.32
C ILE A 75 -25.40 6.98 -0.15
N PHE A 76 -24.80 7.97 0.49
CA PHE A 76 -25.34 8.63 1.68
C PHE A 76 -26.48 9.62 1.38
N HIS A 77 -26.70 9.99 0.12
CA HIS A 77 -27.90 10.70 -0.31
C HIS A 77 -29.13 9.78 -0.44
N SER A 78 -28.95 8.46 -0.42
CA SER A 78 -30.10 7.54 -0.52
C SER A 78 -30.95 7.56 0.75
N GLU A 79 -32.27 7.67 0.56
CA GLU A 79 -33.24 7.72 1.67
C GLU A 79 -33.17 6.47 2.56
N ALA A 80 -32.90 5.29 1.96
CA ALA A 80 -32.77 4.03 2.70
C ALA A 80 -31.58 4.05 3.67
N VAL A 81 -30.43 4.59 3.25
CA VAL A 81 -29.24 4.72 4.10
C VAL A 81 -29.49 5.75 5.21
N GLN A 82 -30.13 6.87 4.89
CA GLN A 82 -30.49 7.91 5.89
C GLN A 82 -31.43 7.35 6.96
N LYS A 83 -32.53 6.69 6.57
CA LYS A 83 -33.46 6.04 7.52
C LYS A 83 -32.76 4.99 8.39
N LYS A 84 -31.85 4.20 7.80
CA LYS A 84 -31.08 3.21 8.55
C LYS A 84 -30.15 3.89 9.56
N LEU A 85 -29.51 4.99 9.17
CA LEU A 85 -28.64 5.77 10.03
C LEU A 85 -29.41 6.36 11.23
N ASP A 86 -30.59 6.94 10.99
CA ASP A 86 -31.43 7.51 12.04
C ASP A 86 -31.83 6.46 13.09
N LEU A 87 -32.25 5.28 12.63
CA LEU A 87 -32.57 4.15 13.52
C LEU A 87 -31.37 3.71 14.37
N LEU A 88 -30.18 3.63 13.77
CA LEU A 88 -28.96 3.27 14.51
C LEU A 88 -28.61 4.32 15.57
N ILE A 89 -28.79 5.61 15.26
CA ILE A 89 -28.55 6.71 16.20
C ILE A 89 -29.56 6.66 17.35
N ALA A 90 -30.85 6.49 17.05
CA ALA A 90 -31.91 6.40 18.06
C ALA A 90 -31.62 5.26 19.06
N ASN A 91 -31.34 4.06 18.54
CA ASN A 91 -31.01 2.90 19.36
C ASN A 91 -29.80 3.15 20.29
N ARG A 92 -28.76 3.85 19.81
CA ARG A 92 -27.57 4.17 20.63
C ARG A 92 -27.88 5.17 21.75
N LYS A 93 -28.74 6.17 21.48
CA LYS A 93 -29.17 7.15 22.48
C LYS A 93 -30.02 6.50 23.57
N GLU A 94 -30.89 5.56 23.20
CA GLU A 94 -31.73 4.82 24.16
C GLU A 94 -30.91 3.85 25.03
N LEU A 95 -29.90 3.19 24.45
CA LEU A 95 -29.08 2.19 25.15
C LEU A 95 -27.98 2.78 26.04
N GLY A 96 -27.78 4.11 26.04
CA GLY A 96 -26.86 4.79 26.95
C GLY A 96 -25.41 4.30 26.89
N GLN A 97 -24.98 3.65 25.81
CA GLN A 97 -23.64 3.10 25.71
C GLN A 97 -22.65 4.20 25.33
N PRO A 98 -21.70 4.58 26.22
CA PRO A 98 -20.52 5.31 25.77
C PRO A 98 -19.74 4.40 24.82
N ASN A 99 -19.15 5.00 23.79
CA ASN A 99 -18.45 4.36 22.69
C ASN A 99 -17.73 3.05 23.07
N GLY A 100 -17.90 2.03 22.21
CA GLY A 100 -17.01 0.88 22.24
C GLY A 100 -15.60 1.34 21.88
N SER A 101 -14.69 1.18 22.84
CA SER A 101 -13.26 1.58 22.88
C SER A 101 -12.99 3.03 23.30
#